data_AF-A0A699ZE58-F1
#
_entry.id   AF-A0A699ZE58-F1
#
_cell.length_a   1.000
_cell.length_b   1.000
_cell.length_c   1.000
_cell.angle_alpha   90.00
_cell.angle_beta   90.00
_cell.angle_gamma   90.00
#
_symmetry.space_group_name_H-M   'P 1'
#
loop_
_entity.id
_entity.type
_entity.pdbx_description
1 polymer ?
#
loop_
_entity_poly.entity_id
_entity_poly.type
_entity_poly.pdbx_seq_one_letter_code
_entity_poly.pdbx_strand_id
1 'polypeptide(L)'
;MATTFHSGNLSDPVWNDAFNGYRMWAQTSPSVIIPDGFGTALTFPLALTALDDASSLTQHISLINSQVASGGGDFIMNVQPSFAVQESQTVDRLGRINMHSITGNDAVFARQLPSVFGVAPSSSRATSELFVQYRGDGIQKP
;
A
#
# COMPACT_ATOMS: atom_id res chain seq x y z
N MET A 1 2.23 12.54 -14.92
CA MET A 1 2.97 12.46 -13.63
C MET A 1 2.30 11.35 -12.86
N ALA A 2 3.04 10.37 -12.35
CA ALA A 2 2.47 9.31 -11.52
C ALA A 2 2.49 9.81 -10.08
N THR A 3 1.30 9.99 -9.49
CA THR A 3 1.17 10.49 -8.12
C THR A 3 0.93 9.33 -7.19
N THR A 4 1.78 9.22 -6.19
CA THR A 4 1.69 8.21 -5.14
C THR A 4 1.14 8.87 -3.89
N PHE A 5 0.11 8.28 -3.29
CA PHE A 5 -0.56 8.80 -2.12
C PHE A 5 -0.47 7.81 -0.96
N HIS A 6 -0.07 8.32 0.21
CA HIS A 6 -0.18 7.60 1.46
C HIS A 6 -0.99 8.44 2.45
N SER A 7 -1.89 7.81 3.20
CA SER A 7 -2.42 8.42 4.41
C SER A 7 -2.45 7.43 5.56
N GLY A 8 -2.16 7.99 6.73
CA GLY A 8 -2.04 7.29 8.00
C GLY A 8 -1.68 8.31 9.07
N ASN A 9 -1.77 7.91 10.33
CA ASN A 9 -1.36 8.75 11.43
C ASN A 9 0.16 8.95 11.41
N LEU A 10 0.63 10.08 10.86
CA LEU A 10 2.06 10.35 10.69
C LEU A 10 2.78 10.60 12.04
N SER A 11 2.04 10.70 13.14
CA SER A 11 2.62 10.72 14.49
C SER A 11 2.89 9.32 15.06
N ASP A 12 2.32 8.27 14.46
CA ASP A 12 2.65 6.88 14.78
C ASP A 12 4.01 6.51 14.14
N PRO A 13 4.98 6.00 14.92
CA PRO A 13 6.29 5.62 14.41
C PRO A 13 6.25 4.62 13.23
N VAL A 14 5.31 3.67 13.23
CA VAL A 14 5.21 2.65 12.17
C VAL A 14 4.82 3.28 10.84
N TRP A 15 3.83 4.16 10.83
CA TRP A 15 3.37 4.83 9.62
C TRP A 15 4.36 5.89 9.14
N ASN A 16 5.02 6.58 10.08
CA ASN A 16 6.10 7.50 9.76
C ASN A 16 7.30 6.78 9.11
N ASP A 17 7.70 5.61 9.62
CA ASP A 17 8.79 4.82 9.03
C ASP A 17 8.42 4.27 7.65
N ALA A 18 7.18 3.80 7.48
CA ALA A 18 6.67 3.39 6.17
C ALA A 18 6.73 4.55 5.16
N PHE A 19 6.25 5.74 5.56
CA PHE A 19 6.34 6.94 4.73
C PHE A 19 7.79 7.33 4.41
N ASN A 20 8.70 7.26 5.39
CA ASN A 20 10.12 7.54 5.16
C ASN A 20 10.73 6.57 4.16
N GLY A 21 10.37 5.28 4.21
CA GLY A 21 10.75 4.29 3.21
C GLY A 21 10.27 4.65 1.81
N TYR A 22 9.01 5.10 1.67
CA TYR A 22 8.47 5.55 0.39
C TYR A 22 9.13 6.82 -0.13
N ARG A 23 9.44 7.76 0.75
CA ARG A 23 10.16 8.97 0.39
C ARG A 23 11.56 8.65 -0.11
N MET A 24 12.26 7.73 0.55
CA MET A 24 13.57 7.26 0.08
C MET A 24 13.45 6.59 -1.29
N TRP A 25 12.47 5.70 -1.49
CA TRP A 25 12.23 5.06 -2.78
C TRP A 25 11.99 6.07 -3.90
N ALA A 26 11.11 7.04 -3.68
CA ALA A 26 10.82 8.09 -4.66
C ALA A 26 12.04 9.00 -4.94
N GLN A 27 12.97 9.16 -3.99
CA GLN A 27 14.21 9.90 -4.19
C GLN A 27 15.25 9.10 -5.00
N THR A 28 15.38 7.80 -4.74
CA THR A 28 16.34 6.94 -5.44
C THR A 28 15.85 6.51 -6.83
N SER A 29 14.53 6.48 -7.01
CA SER A 29 13.84 6.13 -8.25
C SER A 29 12.79 7.21 -8.54
N PRO A 30 13.19 8.38 -9.08
CA PRO A 30 12.30 9.53 -9.28
C PRO A 30 11.27 9.33 -10.38
N SER A 31 11.29 8.20 -11.06
CA SER A 31 10.34 7.86 -12.11
C SER A 31 10.02 6.36 -12.12
N VAL A 32 8.80 6.06 -12.55
CA VAL A 32 8.39 4.71 -12.92
C VAL A 32 8.51 4.56 -14.43
N ILE A 33 9.12 3.45 -14.85
CA ILE A 33 9.20 3.07 -16.25
C ILE A 33 8.17 1.98 -16.51
N ILE A 34 7.23 2.25 -17.42
CA ILE A 34 6.20 1.31 -17.83
C ILE A 34 6.44 1.01 -19.32
N PRO A 35 6.83 -0.22 -19.68
CA PRO A 35 6.86 -0.61 -21.08
C PRO A 35 5.43 -0.64 -21.62
N ASP A 36 5.21 -0.02 -22.77
CA ASP A 36 3.98 -0.20 -23.53
C ASP A 36 3.94 -1.61 -24.15
N GLY A 37 2.76 -2.04 -24.58
CA GLY A 37 2.57 -3.33 -25.26
C GLY A 37 3.30 -3.45 -26.61
N PHE A 38 4.04 -2.43 -27.03
CA PHE A 38 4.77 -2.33 -28.29
C PHE A 38 6.29 -2.20 -28.09
N GLY A 39 6.78 -2.28 -26.84
CA GLY A 39 8.20 -2.25 -26.50
C GLY A 39 8.79 -0.86 -26.21
N THR A 40 8.00 0.22 -26.24
CA THR A 40 8.42 1.57 -25.86
C THR A 40 8.31 1.75 -24.35
N ALA A 41 9.39 2.20 -23.71
CA ALA A 41 9.40 2.52 -22.29
C ALA A 41 8.83 3.92 -22.03
N LEU A 42 7.65 4.01 -21.42
CA LEU A 42 7.07 5.27 -20.95
C LEU A 42 7.62 5.60 -19.56
N THR A 43 8.20 6.79 -19.40
CA THR A 43 8.77 7.24 -18.13
C THR A 43 7.84 8.26 -17.48
N PHE A 44 7.34 7.94 -16.29
CA PHE A 44 6.46 8.82 -15.51
C PHE A 44 7.20 9.33 -14.28
N PRO A 45 7.35 10.65 -14.09
CA PRO A 45 7.91 11.18 -12.86
C PRO A 45 7.01 10.83 -11.68
N LEU A 46 7.61 10.42 -10.58
CA LEU A 46 6.94 10.12 -9.32
C LEU A 46 6.79 11.39 -8.49
N ALA A 47 5.57 11.62 -8.00
CA ALA A 47 5.29 12.62 -6.99
C ALA A 47 4.66 11.92 -5.78
N LEU A 48 5.33 11.98 -4.63
CA LEU A 48 4.83 11.39 -3.39
C LEU A 48 4.12 12.45 -2.55
N THR A 49 2.85 12.19 -2.24
CA THR A 49 2.04 12.99 -1.31
C THR A 49 1.69 12.13 -0.10
N ALA A 50 1.94 12.65 1.10
CA ALA A 50 1.44 12.04 2.33
C ALA A 50 0.55 13.02 3.09
N LEU A 51 -0.60 12.53 3.55
CA LEU A 51 -1.56 13.30 4.33
C LEU A 51 -1.89 12.54 5.61
N ASP A 52 -2.02 13.27 6.71
CA ASP A 52 -2.40 12.71 7.99
C ASP A 52 -3.92 12.47 8.02
N ASP A 53 -4.32 11.22 8.24
CA ASP A 53 -5.73 10.84 8.39
C ASP A 53 -6.24 10.97 9.84
N ALA A 54 -5.38 11.38 10.77
CA ALA A 54 -5.64 11.48 12.20
C ALA A 54 -6.25 10.19 12.79
N SER A 55 -5.86 9.02 12.28
CA SER A 55 -6.43 7.71 12.63
C SER A 55 -7.95 7.62 12.44
N SER A 56 -8.50 8.38 11.50
CA SER A 56 -9.94 8.43 11.22
C SER A 56 -10.25 7.87 9.83
N LEU A 57 -11.06 6.81 9.79
CA LEU A 57 -11.45 6.17 8.53
C LEU A 57 -12.16 7.16 7.61
N THR A 58 -13.10 7.94 8.17
CA THR A 58 -13.87 8.92 7.39
C THR A 58 -12.94 9.97 6.78
N GLN A 59 -11.95 10.43 7.54
CA GLN A 59 -10.94 11.37 7.04
C GLN A 59 -10.06 10.72 5.97
N HIS A 60 -9.56 9.51 6.21
CA HIS A 60 -8.75 8.73 5.25
C HIS A 60 -9.44 8.63 3.90
N ILE A 61 -10.70 8.18 3.88
CA ILE A 61 -11.48 8.04 2.66
C ILE A 61 -11.76 9.40 2.00
N SER A 62 -11.99 10.46 2.78
CA SER A 62 -12.14 11.82 2.25
C SER A 62 -10.86 12.30 1.55
N LEU A 63 -9.68 12.05 2.14
CA LEU A 63 -8.39 12.41 1.57
C LEU A 63 -8.12 11.67 0.26
N ILE A 64 -8.42 10.37 0.19
CA ILE A 64 -8.31 9.60 -1.06
C ILE A 64 -9.18 10.22 -2.15
N ASN A 65 -10.47 10.44 -1.86
CA ASN A 65 -11.39 11.00 -2.86
C ASN A 65 -10.94 12.40 -3.31
N SER A 66 -10.44 13.23 -2.39
CA SER A 66 -9.94 14.57 -2.70
C SER A 66 -8.70 14.53 -3.59
N GLN A 67 -7.74 13.65 -3.30
CA GLN A 67 -6.53 13.49 -4.12
C GLN A 67 -6.83 12.95 -5.51
N VAL A 68 -7.75 12.00 -5.63
CA VAL A 68 -8.17 11.49 -6.94
C VAL A 68 -8.93 12.55 -7.73
N ALA A 69 -9.80 13.33 -7.08
CA ALA A 69 -10.57 14.39 -7.72
C ALA A 69 -9.69 15.56 -8.22
N SER A 70 -8.54 15.82 -7.59
CA SER A 70 -7.58 16.84 -8.03
C SER A 70 -6.63 16.35 -9.14
N GLY A 71 -6.82 15.12 -9.65
CA GLY A 71 -5.98 14.53 -10.69
C GLY A 71 -4.71 13.86 -10.17
N GLY A 72 -4.57 13.70 -8.85
CA GLY A 72 -3.52 12.89 -8.21
C GLY A 72 -3.99 11.48 -7.84
N GLY A 73 -3.23 10.83 -6.96
CA GLY A 73 -3.59 9.53 -6.37
C GLY A 73 -3.67 8.37 -7.36
N ASP A 74 -2.78 8.31 -8.36
CA ASP A 74 -2.70 7.20 -9.32
C ASP A 74 -2.41 5.87 -8.61
N PHE A 75 -1.52 5.92 -7.62
CA PHE A 75 -1.12 4.83 -6.76
C PHE A 75 -1.42 5.19 -5.31
N ILE A 76 -2.35 4.48 -4.69
CA ILE A 76 -2.67 4.60 -3.27
C ILE A 76 -1.91 3.51 -2.52
N MET A 77 -1.12 3.89 -1.53
CA MET A 77 -0.21 2.99 -0.84
C MET A 77 -0.50 2.94 0.64
N ASN A 78 -0.75 1.73 1.11
CA ASN A 78 -0.90 1.37 2.50
C ASN A 78 -1.92 2.18 3.31
N VAL A 79 -2.47 1.47 4.28
CA VAL A 79 -3.20 2.08 5.36
C VAL A 79 -3.11 1.17 6.57
N GLN A 80 -3.46 1.71 7.72
CA GLN A 80 -3.67 0.91 8.91
C GLN A 80 -4.64 -0.27 8.69
N PRO A 81 -4.34 -1.44 9.30
CA PRO A 81 -5.05 -2.69 9.03
C PRO A 81 -6.58 -2.61 9.16
N SER A 82 -7.08 -1.77 10.07
CA SER A 82 -8.52 -1.58 10.33
C SER A 82 -9.24 -0.88 9.17
N PHE A 83 -8.55 -0.08 8.35
CA PHE A 83 -9.16 0.68 7.24
C PHE A 83 -8.95 0.01 5.88
N ALA A 84 -7.99 -0.92 5.82
CA ALA A 84 -7.52 -1.62 4.64
C ALA A 84 -8.61 -2.07 3.67
N VAL A 85 -9.66 -2.69 4.21
CA VAL A 85 -10.76 -3.23 3.40
C VAL A 85 -11.54 -2.12 2.71
N GLN A 86 -11.90 -1.06 3.44
CA GLN A 86 -12.67 0.05 2.90
C GLN A 86 -11.84 0.92 1.95
N GLU A 87 -10.55 1.10 2.25
CA GLU A 87 -9.61 1.69 1.30
C GLU A 87 -9.58 0.90 0.00
N SER A 88 -9.31 -0.41 0.05
CA SER A 88 -9.24 -1.27 -1.14
C SER A 88 -10.48 -1.13 -2.02
N GLN A 89 -11.67 -1.19 -1.43
CA GLN A 89 -12.93 -1.03 -2.15
C GLN A 89 -13.10 0.36 -2.75
N THR A 90 -12.67 1.40 -2.03
CA THR A 90 -12.77 2.79 -2.49
C THR A 90 -11.84 3.04 -3.66
N VAL A 91 -10.58 2.60 -3.56
CA VAL A 91 -9.55 2.79 -4.57
C VAL A 91 -9.89 2.00 -5.84
N ASP A 92 -10.39 0.77 -5.70
CA ASP A 92 -10.88 -0.04 -6.83
C ASP A 92 -12.05 0.62 -7.55
N ARG A 93 -13.05 1.12 -6.81
CA ARG A 93 -14.17 1.89 -7.39
C ARG A 93 -13.72 3.16 -8.12
N LEU A 94 -12.64 3.79 -7.65
CA LEU A 94 -12.06 4.98 -8.29
C LEU A 94 -11.18 4.64 -9.51
N GLY A 95 -10.99 3.34 -9.82
CA GLY A 95 -10.14 2.90 -10.92
C GLY A 95 -8.68 3.30 -10.71
N ARG A 96 -8.19 3.18 -9.48
CA ARG A 96 -6.82 3.49 -9.08
C ARG A 96 -6.13 2.24 -8.55
N ILE A 97 -4.80 2.25 -8.58
CA ILE A 97 -4.00 1.12 -8.11
C ILE A 97 -3.85 1.24 -6.60
N ASN A 98 -4.18 0.18 -5.86
CA ASN A 98 -3.91 0.06 -4.44
C ASN A 98 -2.74 -0.90 -4.20
N MET A 99 -1.73 -0.46 -3.45
CA MET A 99 -0.60 -1.28 -3.05
C MET A 99 -0.55 -1.42 -1.52
N HIS A 100 -0.61 -2.67 -1.04
CA HIS A 100 -0.46 -3.02 0.38
C HIS A 100 0.88 -3.72 0.62
N SER A 101 1.79 -3.07 1.37
CA SER A 101 3.11 -3.61 1.73
C SER A 101 3.30 -3.87 3.22
N ILE A 102 2.51 -3.28 4.12
CA ILE A 102 2.60 -3.56 5.58
C ILE A 102 1.26 -3.81 6.26
N THR A 103 0.16 -3.69 5.53
CA THR A 103 -1.19 -3.81 6.08
C THR A 103 -1.51 -5.21 6.61
N GLY A 104 -0.95 -6.27 5.99
CA GLY A 104 -1.07 -7.67 6.45
C GLY A 104 -2.49 -8.25 6.52
N ASN A 105 -3.53 -7.51 6.13
CA ASN A 105 -4.92 -7.90 6.32
C ASN A 105 -5.40 -8.88 5.23
N ASP A 106 -5.59 -10.14 5.59
CA ASP A 106 -6.06 -11.22 4.69
C ASP A 106 -7.39 -10.88 4.00
N ALA A 107 -8.27 -10.12 4.66
CA ALA A 107 -9.59 -9.78 4.12
C ALA A 107 -9.52 -8.83 2.91
N VAL A 108 -8.39 -8.16 2.69
CA VAL A 108 -8.14 -7.38 1.48
C VAL A 108 -7.97 -8.30 0.28
N PHE A 109 -7.03 -9.24 0.37
CA PHE A 109 -6.65 -10.11 -0.75
C PHE A 109 -7.69 -11.19 -1.05
N ALA A 110 -8.46 -11.61 -0.04
CA ALA A 110 -9.59 -12.54 -0.23
C ALA A 110 -10.67 -12.00 -1.19
N ARG A 111 -10.73 -10.68 -1.41
CA ARG A 111 -11.72 -10.04 -2.28
C ARG A 111 -11.38 -10.10 -3.77
N GLN A 112 -10.12 -10.36 -4.11
CA GLN A 112 -9.65 -10.45 -5.51
C GLN A 112 -10.01 -9.19 -6.34
N LEU A 113 -9.90 -8.01 -5.73
CA LEU A 113 -10.15 -6.74 -6.43
C LEU A 113 -9.05 -6.52 -7.49
N PRO A 114 -9.40 -6.21 -8.75
CA PRO A 114 -8.45 -6.21 -9.88
C PRO A 114 -7.37 -5.13 -9.76
N SER A 115 -7.62 -4.04 -9.02
CA SER A 115 -6.64 -2.97 -8.87
C SER A 115 -5.86 -3.03 -7.55
N VAL A 116 -6.02 -4.09 -6.75
CA VAL A 116 -5.43 -4.23 -5.42
C VAL A 116 -4.31 -5.25 -5.42
N PHE A 117 -3.11 -4.82 -5.03
CA PHE A 117 -1.89 -5.62 -5.09
C PHE A 117 -1.23 -5.72 -3.71
N GLY A 118 -0.84 -6.93 -3.33
CA GLY A 118 -0.03 -7.19 -2.14
C GLY A 118 1.44 -7.28 -2.51
N VAL A 119 2.29 -6.49 -1.85
CA VAL A 119 3.74 -6.51 -2.03
C VAL A 119 4.43 -7.33 -0.93
N ALA A 120 3.78 -7.49 0.23
CA ALA A 120 4.25 -8.31 1.35
C ALA A 120 3.29 -9.48 1.63
N PRO A 121 3.78 -10.56 2.27
CA PRO A 121 2.91 -11.64 2.74
C PRO A 121 1.86 -11.10 3.73
N SER A 122 0.68 -11.72 3.71
CA SER A 122 -0.36 -11.43 4.70
C SER A 122 0.02 -11.97 6.08
N SER A 123 -0.67 -11.51 7.12
CA SER A 123 -0.42 -11.93 8.50
C SER A 123 -0.61 -13.45 8.68
N SER A 124 -1.63 -14.05 8.06
CA SER A 124 -1.83 -15.51 8.12
C SER A 124 -0.68 -16.27 7.45
N ARG A 125 -0.19 -15.79 6.31
CA ARG A 125 0.93 -16.40 5.59
C ARG A 125 2.23 -16.28 6.38
N ALA A 126 2.55 -15.08 6.87
CA ALA A 126 3.73 -14.86 7.69
C ALA A 126 3.71 -15.73 8.96
N THR A 127 2.56 -15.84 9.63
CA THR A 127 2.39 -16.69 10.82
C THR A 127 2.58 -18.18 10.47
N SER A 128 2.00 -18.63 9.35
CA SER A 128 2.13 -20.03 8.91
C SER A 128 3.57 -20.38 8.57
N GLU A 129 4.30 -19.49 7.90
CA GLU A 129 5.72 -19.64 7.57
C GLU A 129 6.58 -19.69 8.85
N LEU A 130 6.28 -18.86 9.86
CA LEU A 130 6.93 -18.91 11.18
C LEU A 130 6.71 -20.25 11.89
N PHE A 131 5.49 -20.81 11.86
CA PHE A 131 5.22 -22.13 12.44
C PHE A 131 5.90 -23.27 11.69
N VAL A 132 6.05 -23.15 10.36
CA VAL A 132 6.83 -24.11 9.57
C VAL A 132 8.30 -24.05 9.96
N GLN A 133 8.87 -22.84 10.06
CA GLN A 133 10.25 -22.65 10.49
C GLN A 133 10.48 -23.16 11.93
N TYR A 134 9.61 -22.78 12.87
CA TYR A 134 9.68 -23.25 14.27
C TYR A 134 9.66 -24.78 14.39
N ARG A 135 8.83 -25.47 13.58
CA ARG A 135 8.80 -26.94 13.53
C ARG A 135 10.01 -27.53 12.81
N GLY A 136 10.51 -26.87 11.76
CA GLY A 136 11.67 -27.30 10.98
C GLY A 136 12.99 -27.19 11.75
N ASP A 137 13.12 -26.19 12.63
CA ASP A 137 14.30 -25.95 13.46
C ASP A 137 14.41 -26.91 14.66
N GLY A 138 13.55 -27.91 14.74
CA GLY A 138 13.61 -28.93 15.80
C GLY A 138 13.33 -28.38 17.20
N ILE A 139 12.79 -27.15 17.32
CA ILE A 139 12.29 -26.58 18.58
C ILE A 139 10.93 -27.22 18.90
N GLN A 140 10.93 -28.55 19.00
CA GLN A 140 9.95 -29.25 19.83
C GLN A 140 10.43 -29.04 21.27
N LYS A 141 9.87 -28.03 21.95
CA LYS A 141 9.89 -28.07 23.41
C LYS A 141 8.89 -29.14 23.87
N PRO A 142 9.21 -29.84 24.97
CA PRO A 142 8.73 -31.18 25.34
C PRO A 142 7.21 -31.33 25.43
#